data_AF-A0A925AEM4-F1
#
_entry.id   AF-A0A925AEM4-F1
#
_cell.length_a   1.000
_cell.length_b   1.000
_cell.length_c   1.000
_cell.angle_alpha   90.00
_cell.angle_beta   90.00
_cell.angle_gamma   90.00
#
_symmetry.space_group_name_H-M   'P 1'
#
loop_
_entity.id
_entity.type
_entity.pdbx_description
1 polymer ?
#
loop_
_entity_poly.entity_id
_entity_poly.type
_entity_poly.pdbx_seq_one_letter_code
_entity_poly.pdbx_strand_id
1 'polypeptide(L)'
;MPNPTPPSLQSPTALSHVPAQLQPLIDLAFNFRGTWCADSADVFAWISPKLWERTQHNPVQLLAEVGEARLSELAADTSFVAAVAAAWKQLDTHLHAPGWFGQRQTAEVDQSRRPFLAAYFCAEFGLTECFQIYSGGLGLLAGDHLKSAAGLAIPLVGVGLLYRCGYFHQSLNAAGEQIESYPEMDFSRQPVRRVCTTDGAPVRVSVDLPGRRVHIGVWCSQVGRVQLYLLDTNLPENAEHDRDITRNLYLGDNDMRVRQEIILGIGGVRALAAMGIEPTVCHMNEGHAAFMALERTRLLREKHSLSFDQAREATASGHVFTTHTPVPAGIDRFAPSLVTHYFQDYHDQLGLDLEGFLALGRENVADKSESFSMAVLAIRMSRFANGVSRLHGRVSRGMWKNIWPGTPRDDVPIGHVTNGVHASGWIGGRVAGLLDTATGKSWRENPQDDRAWERAADVSDADLWQCRQESRQSLVQWCRARVRDRLIARGAT
;
A
#
# COMPACT_ATOMS: atom_id res chain seq x y z
N MET A 1 15.59 3.11 23.13
CA MET A 1 16.38 3.84 22.11
C MET A 1 15.47 4.87 21.47
N PRO A 2 15.94 6.08 21.10
CA PRO A 2 15.10 6.99 20.32
C PRO A 2 14.65 6.29 19.02
N ASN A 3 13.42 6.54 18.59
CA ASN A 3 12.97 6.10 17.26
C ASN A 3 13.97 6.63 16.22
N PRO A 4 14.37 5.82 15.22
CA PRO A 4 15.23 6.33 14.15
C PRO A 4 14.59 7.57 13.55
N THR A 5 15.38 8.63 13.39
CA THR A 5 14.90 9.86 12.73
C THR A 5 14.37 9.47 11.36
N PRO A 6 13.10 9.77 11.03
CA PRO A 6 12.56 9.42 9.73
C PRO A 6 13.43 10.04 8.62
N PRO A 7 13.60 9.35 7.48
CA PRO A 7 14.41 9.88 6.40
C PRO A 7 13.80 11.17 5.86
N SER A 8 14.65 12.05 5.34
CA SER A 8 14.22 13.34 4.79
C SER A 8 13.44 13.15 3.50
N LEU A 9 12.55 14.09 3.15
CA LEU A 9 11.79 14.07 1.90
C LEU A 9 12.15 15.27 1.04
N GLN A 10 12.33 15.05 -0.26
CA GLN A 10 12.63 16.11 -1.23
C GLN A 10 11.53 17.20 -1.20
N SER A 11 11.92 18.47 -1.17
CA SER A 11 10.98 19.60 -1.18
C SER A 11 10.13 19.63 -2.46
N PRO A 12 8.82 19.95 -2.39
CA PRO A 12 7.93 19.97 -3.55
C PRO A 12 8.10 21.27 -4.36
N THR A 13 9.14 21.35 -5.17
CA THR A 13 9.47 22.56 -5.97
C THR A 13 8.35 23.00 -6.90
N ALA A 14 7.54 22.07 -7.40
CA ALA A 14 6.37 22.33 -8.24
C ALA A 14 5.27 23.15 -7.54
N LEU A 15 5.32 23.28 -6.21
CA LEU A 15 4.36 24.04 -5.40
C LEU A 15 4.98 25.29 -4.76
N SER A 16 6.14 25.74 -5.26
CA SER A 16 6.85 26.91 -4.73
C SER A 16 6.11 28.24 -4.90
N HIS A 17 5.11 28.28 -5.78
CA HIS A 17 4.24 29.44 -6.01
C HIS A 17 3.09 29.57 -4.99
N VAL A 18 2.91 28.58 -4.09
CA VAL A 18 1.87 28.64 -3.05
C VAL A 18 2.22 29.75 -2.03
N PRO A 19 1.35 30.75 -1.80
CA PRO A 19 1.63 31.84 -0.87
C PRO A 19 1.89 31.37 0.57
N ALA A 20 2.66 32.15 1.35
CA ALA A 20 3.05 31.81 2.72
C ALA A 20 1.85 31.47 3.63
N GLN A 21 0.75 32.20 3.49
CA GLN A 21 -0.49 32.00 4.25
C GLN A 21 -1.17 30.66 3.95
N LEU A 22 -0.91 30.09 2.77
CA LEU A 22 -1.51 28.85 2.28
C LEU A 22 -0.54 27.66 2.28
N GLN A 23 0.68 27.83 2.81
CA GLN A 23 1.67 26.75 2.95
C GLN A 23 1.12 25.47 3.61
N PRO A 24 0.20 25.51 4.60
CA PRO A 24 -0.41 24.30 5.14
C PRO A 24 -1.13 23.41 4.11
N LEU A 25 -1.55 23.97 2.95
CA LEU A 25 -2.11 23.17 1.85
C LEU A 25 -1.11 22.15 1.30
N ILE A 26 0.21 22.43 1.36
CA ILE A 26 1.24 21.51 0.88
C ILE A 26 1.25 20.25 1.75
N ASP A 27 1.21 20.39 3.07
CA ASP A 27 1.16 19.24 3.99
C ASP A 27 -0.13 18.42 3.79
N LEU A 28 -1.26 19.11 3.62
CA LEU A 28 -2.55 18.47 3.32
C LEU A 28 -2.52 17.73 1.97
N ALA A 29 -1.87 18.29 0.95
CA ALA A 29 -1.81 17.73 -0.40
C ALA A 29 -0.97 16.44 -0.46
N PHE A 30 0.10 16.35 0.33
CA PHE A 30 0.97 15.18 0.38
C PHE A 30 0.56 14.14 1.43
N ASN A 31 -0.62 14.28 2.04
CA ASN A 31 -1.16 13.32 3.00
C ASN A 31 -2.51 12.74 2.57
N PHE A 32 -2.55 11.43 2.32
CA PHE A 32 -3.75 10.72 1.88
C PHE A 32 -4.88 10.70 2.90
N ARG A 33 -4.70 11.21 4.13
CA ARG A 33 -5.79 11.37 5.10
C ARG A 33 -6.99 12.12 4.54
N GLY A 34 -6.78 13.02 3.57
CA GLY A 34 -7.87 13.71 2.87
C GLY A 34 -8.83 12.78 2.13
N THR A 35 -8.43 11.54 1.82
CA THR A 35 -9.28 10.57 1.11
C THR A 35 -10.36 9.94 2.00
N TRP A 36 -10.30 10.11 3.32
CA TRP A 36 -11.34 9.68 4.26
C TRP A 36 -11.70 10.74 5.32
N CYS A 37 -11.28 11.99 5.11
CA CYS A 37 -11.57 13.12 5.98
C CYS A 37 -12.00 14.32 5.14
N ALA A 38 -13.29 14.69 5.26
CA ALA A 38 -13.93 15.74 4.47
C ALA A 38 -13.22 17.10 4.63
N ASP A 39 -12.84 17.48 5.86
CA ASP A 39 -12.21 18.78 6.15
C ASP A 39 -11.00 19.09 5.24
N SER A 40 -10.18 18.08 4.92
CA SER A 40 -9.03 18.25 4.03
C SER A 40 -9.44 18.25 2.55
N ALA A 41 -10.42 17.44 2.13
CA ALA A 41 -10.89 17.42 0.75
C ALA A 41 -11.66 18.71 0.37
N ASP A 42 -12.43 19.24 1.32
CA ASP A 42 -13.30 20.40 1.12
C ASP A 42 -12.51 21.67 0.81
N VAL A 43 -11.33 21.86 1.42
CA VAL A 43 -10.47 23.01 1.11
C VAL A 43 -9.95 22.95 -0.33
N PHE A 44 -9.61 21.77 -0.86
CA PHE A 44 -9.20 21.63 -2.26
C PHE A 44 -10.38 21.82 -3.23
N ALA A 45 -11.55 21.30 -2.88
CA ALA A 45 -12.78 21.52 -3.64
C ALA A 45 -13.15 23.01 -3.71
N TRP A 46 -12.94 23.78 -2.63
CA TRP A 46 -13.20 25.23 -2.61
C TRP A 46 -12.25 26.00 -3.55
N ILE A 47 -10.97 25.61 -3.64
CA ILE A 47 -10.02 26.29 -4.54
C ILE A 47 -10.56 26.37 -5.97
N SER A 48 -11.01 25.24 -6.49
CA SER A 48 -11.72 25.14 -7.78
C SER A 48 -12.44 23.80 -7.91
N PRO A 49 -13.79 23.78 -7.81
CA PRO A 49 -14.57 22.54 -7.93
C PRO A 49 -14.37 21.84 -9.28
N LYS A 50 -14.20 22.62 -10.36
CA LYS A 50 -13.98 22.07 -11.70
C LYS A 50 -12.60 21.43 -11.84
N LEU A 51 -11.55 22.05 -11.28
CA LEU A 51 -10.20 21.46 -11.31
C LEU A 51 -10.13 20.22 -10.41
N TRP A 52 -10.82 20.25 -9.26
CA TRP A 52 -10.88 19.12 -8.33
C TRP A 52 -11.42 17.86 -9.01
N GLU A 53 -12.54 17.97 -9.73
CA GLU A 53 -13.09 16.85 -10.51
C GLU A 53 -12.18 16.45 -11.69
N ARG A 54 -11.62 17.43 -12.42
CA ARG A 54 -10.77 17.16 -13.59
C ARG A 54 -9.48 16.41 -13.23
N THR A 55 -8.89 16.75 -12.09
CA THR A 55 -7.65 16.15 -11.58
C THR A 55 -7.90 14.85 -10.83
N GLN A 56 -9.13 14.30 -10.87
CA GLN A 56 -9.52 13.10 -10.14
C GLN A 56 -9.20 13.21 -8.65
N HIS A 57 -9.50 14.37 -8.07
CA HIS A 57 -9.27 14.63 -6.64
C HIS A 57 -7.80 14.55 -6.24
N ASN A 58 -6.88 14.91 -7.16
CA ASN A 58 -5.45 15.02 -6.87
C ASN A 58 -5.09 16.43 -6.36
N PRO A 59 -4.80 16.59 -5.06
CA PRO A 59 -4.52 17.92 -4.50
C PRO A 59 -3.19 18.50 -4.98
N VAL A 60 -2.19 17.66 -5.25
CA VAL A 60 -0.87 18.12 -5.74
C VAL A 60 -1.01 18.65 -7.16
N GLN A 61 -1.68 17.90 -8.04
CA GLN A 61 -1.93 18.35 -9.41
C GLN A 61 -2.83 19.58 -9.46
N LEU A 62 -3.87 19.66 -8.60
CA LEU A 62 -4.70 20.86 -8.49
C LEU A 62 -3.88 22.09 -8.13
N LEU A 63 -2.99 21.99 -7.13
CA LEU A 63 -2.14 23.12 -6.72
C LEU A 63 -1.11 23.49 -7.80
N ALA A 64 -0.64 22.52 -8.59
CA ALA A 64 0.26 22.78 -9.71
C ALA A 64 -0.44 23.44 -10.91
N GLU A 65 -1.74 23.22 -11.10
CA GLU A 65 -2.51 23.75 -12.24
C GLU A 65 -3.32 25.01 -11.92
N VAL A 66 -3.59 25.31 -10.65
CA VAL A 66 -4.29 26.54 -10.27
C VAL A 66 -3.39 27.75 -10.49
N GLY A 67 -3.95 28.79 -11.11
CA GLY A 67 -3.21 30.02 -11.39
C GLY A 67 -2.86 30.82 -10.13
N GLU A 68 -1.69 31.47 -10.13
CA GLU A 68 -1.19 32.28 -9.01
C GLU A 68 -2.17 33.37 -8.57
N ALA A 69 -2.90 33.97 -9.52
CA ALA A 69 -3.92 34.98 -9.22
C ALA A 69 -5.02 34.44 -8.30
N ARG A 70 -5.47 33.20 -8.53
CA ARG A 70 -6.50 32.55 -7.70
C ARG A 70 -5.95 32.21 -6.32
N LEU A 71 -4.72 31.73 -6.22
CA LEU A 71 -4.07 31.48 -4.93
C LEU A 71 -3.87 32.78 -4.14
N SER A 72 -3.55 33.88 -4.82
CA SER A 72 -3.38 35.20 -4.20
C SER A 72 -4.72 35.75 -3.68
N GLU A 73 -5.80 35.60 -4.45
CA GLU A 73 -7.15 35.93 -4.02
C GLU A 73 -7.54 35.13 -2.76
N LEU A 74 -7.33 33.81 -2.77
CA LEU A 74 -7.63 32.93 -1.65
C LEU A 74 -6.74 33.19 -0.43
N ALA A 75 -5.49 33.62 -0.62
CA ALA A 75 -4.61 34.01 0.48
C ALA A 75 -5.06 35.32 1.17
N ALA A 76 -5.82 36.16 0.46
CA ALA A 76 -6.44 37.36 1.03
C ALA A 76 -7.83 37.09 1.66
N ASP A 77 -8.46 35.95 1.34
CA ASP A 77 -9.73 35.53 1.95
C ASP A 77 -9.50 34.92 3.34
N THR A 78 -9.81 35.71 4.37
CA THR A 78 -9.70 35.29 5.78
C THR A 78 -10.50 34.02 6.11
N SER A 79 -11.63 33.77 5.45
CA SER A 79 -12.46 32.59 5.70
C SER A 79 -11.80 31.33 5.16
N PHE A 80 -11.25 31.42 3.94
CA PHE A 80 -10.53 30.31 3.33
C PHE A 80 -9.24 29.99 4.10
N VAL A 81 -8.45 31.00 4.46
CA VAL A 81 -7.23 30.82 5.27
C VAL A 81 -7.55 30.16 6.61
N ALA A 82 -8.64 30.57 7.28
CA ALA A 82 -9.08 29.93 8.52
C ALA A 82 -9.51 28.47 8.32
N ALA A 83 -10.19 28.15 7.21
CA ALA A 83 -10.57 26.78 6.87
C ALA A 83 -9.35 25.88 6.63
N VAL A 84 -8.35 26.38 5.89
CA VAL A 84 -7.06 25.69 5.68
C VAL A 84 -6.34 25.44 7.00
N ALA A 85 -6.24 26.46 7.86
CA ALA A 85 -5.61 26.32 9.17
C ALA A 85 -6.34 25.31 10.06
N ALA A 86 -7.67 25.28 10.02
CA ALA A 86 -8.48 24.31 10.76
C ALA A 86 -8.25 22.88 10.24
N ALA A 87 -8.28 22.67 8.92
CA ALA A 87 -8.02 21.37 8.31
C ALA A 87 -6.61 20.85 8.63
N TRP A 88 -5.60 21.73 8.57
CA TRP A 88 -4.24 21.39 8.95
C TRP A 88 -4.12 21.05 10.44
N LYS A 89 -4.77 21.80 11.33
CA LYS A 89 -4.79 21.50 12.77
C LYS A 89 -5.42 20.14 13.07
N GLN A 90 -6.45 19.73 12.32
CA GLN A 90 -7.04 18.38 12.44
C GLN A 90 -6.06 17.29 12.00
N LEU A 91 -5.32 17.52 10.91
CA LEU A 91 -4.24 16.62 10.50
C LEU A 91 -3.16 16.54 11.58
N ASP A 92 -2.65 17.68 12.05
CA ASP A 92 -1.61 17.74 13.08
C ASP A 92 -2.03 17.04 14.38
N THR A 93 -3.26 17.28 14.84
CA THR A 93 -3.85 16.57 15.98
C THR A 93 -3.89 15.07 15.74
N HIS A 94 -4.30 14.63 14.56
CA HIS A 94 -4.31 13.22 14.20
C HIS A 94 -2.91 12.61 14.18
N LEU A 95 -1.89 13.32 13.69
CA LEU A 95 -0.52 12.80 13.63
C LEU A 95 0.10 12.62 15.01
N HIS A 96 -0.21 13.51 15.96
CA HIS A 96 0.37 13.51 17.31
C HIS A 96 -0.49 12.78 18.36
N ALA A 97 -1.76 12.48 18.07
CA ALA A 97 -2.61 11.75 19.00
C ALA A 97 -2.04 10.34 19.28
N PRO A 98 -2.07 9.86 20.53
CA PRO A 98 -1.53 8.54 20.89
C PRO A 98 -2.27 7.37 20.22
N GLY A 99 -3.53 7.59 19.81
CA GLY A 99 -4.41 6.57 19.24
C GLY A 99 -4.65 5.39 20.18
N TRP A 100 -5.35 4.37 19.68
CA TRP A 100 -5.66 3.16 20.44
C TRP A 100 -4.38 2.44 20.90
N PHE A 101 -3.39 2.34 20.00
CA PHE A 101 -2.16 1.63 20.27
C PHE A 101 -1.35 2.31 21.38
N GLY A 102 -1.09 3.62 21.28
CA GLY A 102 -0.35 4.35 22.32
C GLY A 102 -1.06 4.33 23.69
N GLN A 103 -2.40 4.28 23.72
CA GLN A 103 -3.17 4.18 24.96
C GLN A 103 -3.07 2.78 25.60
N ARG A 104 -3.11 1.70 24.82
CA ARG A 104 -3.01 0.31 25.32
C ARG A 104 -1.58 -0.12 25.68
N GLN A 105 -0.58 0.51 25.08
CA GLN A 105 0.82 0.10 25.19
C GLN A 105 1.47 0.20 26.58
N THR A 106 0.75 0.67 27.59
CA THR A 106 1.25 0.67 28.97
C THR A 106 1.21 -0.73 29.63
N ALA A 107 0.57 -1.75 29.04
CA ALA A 107 0.37 -3.05 29.72
C ALA A 107 0.91 -4.33 29.02
N GLU A 108 0.99 -4.43 27.68
CA GLU A 108 1.10 -5.75 27.00
C GLU A 108 2.27 -5.97 26.02
N VAL A 109 2.98 -4.92 25.57
CA VAL A 109 4.09 -5.05 24.60
C VAL A 109 5.38 -4.53 25.22
N ASP A 110 6.31 -5.44 25.54
CA ASP A 110 7.64 -5.08 26.05
C ASP A 110 8.48 -4.39 24.96
N GLN A 111 8.61 -3.07 25.07
CA GLN A 111 9.45 -2.24 24.20
C GLN A 111 10.84 -1.96 24.77
N SER A 112 11.19 -2.53 25.92
CA SER A 112 12.48 -2.26 26.59
C SER A 112 13.68 -2.67 25.73
N ARG A 113 13.51 -3.71 24.90
CA ARG A 113 14.56 -4.22 24.01
C ARG A 113 14.62 -3.48 22.67
N ARG A 114 13.48 -3.30 22.00
CA ARG A 114 13.36 -2.54 20.75
C ARG A 114 11.92 -2.05 20.54
N PRO A 115 11.70 -0.86 19.94
CA PRO A 115 10.37 -0.40 19.57
C PRO A 115 9.70 -1.37 18.60
N PHE A 116 8.39 -1.58 18.76
CA PHE A 116 7.60 -2.36 17.80
C PHE A 116 7.45 -1.58 16.50
N LEU A 117 7.66 -2.27 15.37
CA LEU A 117 7.42 -1.75 14.03
C LEU A 117 7.06 -2.90 13.10
N ALA A 118 5.96 -2.77 12.37
CA ALA A 118 5.59 -3.68 11.30
C ALA A 118 5.92 -3.06 9.93
N ALA A 119 6.42 -3.86 9.00
CA ALA A 119 6.50 -3.51 7.58
C ALA A 119 5.53 -4.37 6.78
N TYR A 120 4.59 -3.73 6.09
CA TYR A 120 3.57 -4.39 5.29
C TYR A 120 3.96 -4.35 3.81
N PHE A 121 4.40 -5.49 3.28
CA PHE A 121 4.82 -5.63 1.89
C PHE A 121 3.64 -6.07 1.03
N CYS A 122 3.36 -5.30 -0.02
CA CYS A 122 2.31 -5.61 -0.98
C CYS A 122 2.72 -5.15 -2.37
N ALA A 123 2.32 -5.89 -3.40
CA ALA A 123 2.51 -5.45 -4.78
C ALA A 123 1.69 -4.19 -5.10
N GLU A 124 0.52 -4.02 -4.47
CA GLU A 124 -0.43 -2.94 -4.79
C GLU A 124 -1.02 -2.25 -3.56
N PHE A 125 -1.36 -0.96 -3.70
CA PHE A 125 -2.00 -0.16 -2.65
C PHE A 125 -3.13 0.72 -3.22
N GLY A 126 -4.37 0.41 -2.84
CA GLY A 126 -5.57 1.15 -3.24
C GLY A 126 -5.90 2.26 -2.25
N LEU A 127 -5.41 3.47 -2.51
CA LEU A 127 -5.60 4.62 -1.63
C LEU A 127 -6.66 5.61 -2.14
N THR A 128 -6.52 6.00 -3.41
CA THR A 128 -7.37 6.95 -4.15
C THR A 128 -7.25 6.74 -5.66
N GLU A 129 -8.26 7.19 -6.38
CA GLU A 129 -8.39 7.17 -7.84
C GLU A 129 -7.31 7.93 -8.59
N CYS A 130 -6.69 8.97 -8.02
CA CYS A 130 -5.62 9.72 -8.69
C CYS A 130 -4.25 9.04 -8.61
N PHE A 131 -4.09 8.07 -7.71
CA PHE A 131 -2.81 7.39 -7.46
C PHE A 131 -2.95 5.88 -7.66
N GLN A 132 -2.98 5.47 -8.92
CA GLN A 132 -3.44 4.14 -9.34
C GLN A 132 -2.33 3.10 -9.33
N ILE A 133 -1.78 2.81 -8.16
CA ILE A 133 -0.81 1.71 -7.96
C ILE A 133 -1.50 0.42 -7.48
N TYR A 134 -2.72 0.18 -7.97
CA TYR A 134 -3.55 -0.98 -7.62
C TYR A 134 -4.48 -1.39 -8.76
N SER A 135 -5.02 -2.60 -8.67
CA SER A 135 -5.93 -3.20 -9.65
C SER A 135 -7.25 -3.69 -9.03
N GLY A 136 -7.22 -4.20 -7.79
CA GLY A 136 -8.39 -4.87 -7.22
C GLY A 136 -8.44 -4.94 -5.70
N GLY A 137 -9.16 -5.96 -5.21
CA GLY A 137 -9.49 -6.11 -3.79
C GLY A 137 -8.28 -6.28 -2.86
N LEU A 138 -7.20 -6.93 -3.34
CA LEU A 138 -5.96 -7.08 -2.58
C LEU A 138 -5.30 -5.71 -2.31
N GLY A 139 -5.23 -4.85 -3.33
CA GLY A 139 -4.74 -3.48 -3.19
C GLY A 139 -5.64 -2.61 -2.31
N LEU A 140 -6.96 -2.69 -2.47
CA LEU A 140 -7.91 -1.94 -1.62
C LEU A 140 -7.78 -2.35 -0.15
N LEU A 141 -7.65 -3.64 0.14
CA LEU A 141 -7.41 -4.13 1.50
C LEU A 141 -6.08 -3.61 2.05
N ALA A 142 -5.01 -3.63 1.25
CA ALA A 142 -3.72 -3.08 1.66
C ALA A 142 -3.85 -1.59 2.01
N GLY A 143 -4.58 -0.81 1.20
CA GLY A 143 -4.91 0.58 1.51
C GLY A 143 -5.69 0.73 2.82
N ASP A 144 -6.71 -0.08 3.04
CA ASP A 144 -7.51 -0.07 4.27
C ASP A 144 -6.72 -0.49 5.52
N HIS A 145 -5.75 -1.40 5.39
CA HIS A 145 -4.80 -1.69 6.45
C HIS A 145 -3.96 -0.47 6.81
N LEU A 146 -3.43 0.26 5.82
CA LEU A 146 -2.67 1.49 6.09
C LEU A 146 -3.55 2.56 6.75
N LYS A 147 -4.77 2.78 6.24
CA LYS A 147 -5.75 3.72 6.80
C LYS A 147 -6.10 3.38 8.26
N SER A 148 -6.38 2.11 8.52
CA SER A 148 -6.73 1.63 9.86
C SER A 148 -5.55 1.70 10.83
N ALA A 149 -4.34 1.32 10.38
CA ALA A 149 -3.11 1.45 11.16
C ALA A 149 -2.84 2.92 11.52
N ALA A 150 -3.09 3.85 10.59
CA ALA A 150 -2.96 5.27 10.84
C ALA A 150 -3.96 5.79 11.89
N GLY A 151 -5.22 5.35 11.83
CA GLY A 151 -6.26 5.66 12.81
C GLY A 151 -5.95 5.12 14.21
N LEU A 152 -5.52 3.85 14.28
CA LEU A 152 -5.22 3.15 15.52
C LEU A 152 -3.86 3.49 16.12
N ALA A 153 -3.05 4.29 15.43
CA ALA A 153 -1.67 4.61 15.80
C ALA A 153 -0.73 3.40 15.86
N ILE A 154 -0.97 2.37 15.07
CA ILE A 154 -0.11 1.19 14.99
C ILE A 154 1.17 1.58 14.22
N PRO A 155 2.38 1.38 14.78
CA PRO A 155 3.65 1.59 14.10
C PRO A 155 3.77 0.62 12.93
N LEU A 156 3.47 1.14 11.74
CA LEU A 156 3.45 0.39 10.50
C LEU A 156 4.01 1.25 9.38
N VAL A 157 4.84 0.64 8.54
CA VAL A 157 5.24 1.19 7.24
C VAL A 157 4.75 0.28 6.13
N GLY A 158 4.32 0.84 5.01
CA GLY A 158 4.03 0.09 3.80
C GLY A 158 5.26 0.01 2.89
N VAL A 159 5.40 -1.09 2.15
CA VAL A 159 6.43 -1.25 1.10
C VAL A 159 5.76 -1.81 -0.15
N GLY A 160 5.93 -1.11 -1.27
CA GLY A 160 5.37 -1.49 -2.57
C GLY A 160 6.21 -1.02 -3.75
N LEU A 161 5.68 -1.19 -4.96
CA LEU A 161 6.28 -0.68 -6.20
C LEU A 161 5.56 0.59 -6.67
N LEU A 162 6.31 1.55 -7.22
CA LEU A 162 5.76 2.76 -7.80
C LEU A 162 5.51 2.56 -9.30
N TYR A 163 4.32 2.08 -9.66
CA TYR A 163 3.98 1.84 -11.07
C TYR A 163 3.72 3.14 -11.83
N ARG A 164 4.40 3.36 -12.96
CA ARG A 164 4.20 4.57 -13.79
C ARG A 164 2.83 4.63 -14.45
N CYS A 165 2.31 3.50 -14.93
CA CYS A 165 1.05 3.41 -15.68
C CYS A 165 -0.08 2.76 -14.87
N GLY A 166 0.16 2.37 -13.63
CA GLY A 166 -0.81 1.57 -12.86
C GLY A 166 -1.14 0.25 -13.54
N TYR A 167 -2.41 -0.18 -13.46
CA TYR A 167 -2.91 -1.34 -14.17
C TYR A 167 -3.23 -1.00 -15.64
N PHE A 168 -4.44 -0.51 -15.91
CA PHE A 168 -4.84 0.11 -17.19
C PHE A 168 -6.03 1.04 -16.98
N HIS A 169 -6.25 1.96 -17.92
CA HIS A 169 -7.47 2.76 -18.01
C HIS A 169 -8.44 2.12 -18.98
N GLN A 170 -9.62 1.75 -18.47
CA GLN A 170 -10.66 1.16 -19.29
C GLN A 170 -11.48 2.23 -20.00
N SER A 171 -11.60 2.09 -21.32
CA SER A 171 -12.62 2.76 -22.12
C SER A 171 -13.42 1.71 -22.90
N LEU A 172 -14.64 2.08 -23.29
CA LEU A 172 -15.43 1.25 -24.20
C LEU A 172 -15.45 1.95 -25.55
N ASN A 173 -15.41 1.19 -26.65
CA ASN A 173 -15.60 1.75 -27.98
C ASN A 173 -17.10 1.89 -28.32
N ALA A 174 -17.44 2.18 -29.58
CA ALA A 174 -18.83 2.31 -30.01
C ALA A 174 -19.59 0.96 -30.02
N ALA A 175 -18.89 -0.16 -30.20
CA ALA A 175 -19.44 -1.50 -30.17
C ALA A 175 -19.57 -2.08 -28.73
N GLY A 176 -19.10 -1.35 -27.72
CA GLY A 176 -19.09 -1.81 -26.33
C GLY A 176 -17.89 -2.70 -25.97
N GLU A 177 -16.88 -2.77 -26.85
CA GLU A 177 -15.66 -3.52 -26.60
C GLU A 177 -14.70 -2.71 -25.73
N GLN A 178 -13.94 -3.41 -24.88
CA GLN A 178 -12.91 -2.80 -24.04
C GLN A 178 -11.73 -2.32 -24.89
N ILE A 179 -11.32 -1.07 -24.64
CA ILE A 179 -10.05 -0.50 -25.10
C ILE A 179 -9.27 -0.06 -23.87
N GLU A 180 -8.00 -0.47 -23.84
CA GLU A 180 -7.07 -0.20 -22.76
C GLU A 180 -6.14 0.95 -23.15
N SER A 181 -5.92 1.86 -22.21
CA SER A 181 -4.86 2.85 -22.30
C SER A 181 -3.99 2.84 -21.05
N TYR A 182 -2.75 3.31 -21.18
CA TYR A 182 -1.72 3.23 -20.15
C TYR A 182 -1.09 4.61 -19.94
N PRO A 183 -1.86 5.61 -19.45
CA PRO A 183 -1.32 6.95 -19.22
C PRO A 183 -0.23 6.89 -18.14
N GLU A 184 0.89 7.56 -18.39
CA GLU A 184 1.96 7.67 -17.42
C GLU A 184 1.65 8.75 -16.37
N MET A 185 1.84 8.41 -15.10
CA MET A 185 1.76 9.35 -13.99
C MET A 185 3.05 10.17 -13.90
N ASP A 186 2.92 11.48 -13.94
CA ASP A 186 3.99 12.40 -13.58
C ASP A 186 4.12 12.45 -12.05
N PHE A 187 5.10 11.74 -11.49
CA PHE A 187 5.30 11.67 -10.03
C PHE A 187 5.57 13.03 -9.39
N SER A 188 6.01 14.05 -10.13
CA SER A 188 6.15 15.41 -9.59
C SER A 188 4.81 16.08 -9.27
N ARG A 189 3.71 15.53 -9.84
CA ARG A 189 2.32 15.98 -9.65
C ARG A 189 1.49 14.99 -8.83
N GLN A 190 2.11 14.01 -8.21
CA GLN A 190 1.44 13.01 -7.37
C GLN A 190 1.74 13.25 -5.89
N PRO A 191 0.87 12.80 -4.97
CA PRO A 191 1.07 12.87 -3.51
C PRO A 191 2.15 11.86 -3.03
N VAL A 192 3.35 11.97 -3.62
CA VAL A 192 4.52 11.15 -3.33
C VAL A 192 5.76 12.03 -3.41
N ARG A 193 6.73 11.80 -2.52
CA ARG A 193 7.98 12.57 -2.47
C ARG A 193 9.18 11.63 -2.48
N ARG A 194 10.26 12.04 -3.14
CA ARG A 194 11.49 11.26 -3.14
C ARG A 194 12.10 11.27 -1.74
N VAL A 195 12.57 10.10 -1.29
CA VAL A 195 13.26 9.98 -0.01
C VAL A 195 14.72 10.39 -0.20
N CYS A 196 15.22 11.18 0.74
CA CYS A 196 16.59 11.68 0.78
C CYS A 196 17.33 11.20 2.04
N THR A 197 18.63 10.97 1.89
CA THR A 197 19.59 10.79 2.98
C THR A 197 19.73 12.08 3.78
N THR A 198 20.39 12.00 4.93
CA THR A 198 20.55 13.13 5.86
C THR A 198 21.34 14.31 5.27
N ASP A 199 22.18 14.06 4.26
CA ASP A 199 22.92 15.06 3.48
C ASP A 199 22.12 15.63 2.30
N GLY A 200 20.87 15.21 2.11
CA GLY A 200 19.96 15.70 1.08
C GLY A 200 20.02 14.96 -0.26
N ALA A 201 20.94 14.01 -0.44
CA ALA A 201 21.00 13.19 -1.65
C ALA A 201 19.81 12.20 -1.71
N PRO A 202 19.31 11.81 -2.89
CA PRO A 202 18.25 10.82 -2.95
C PRO A 202 18.71 9.44 -2.47
N VAL A 203 17.90 8.77 -1.65
CA VAL A 203 18.14 7.38 -1.26
C VAL A 203 18.09 6.50 -2.50
N ARG A 204 19.13 5.68 -2.66
CA ARG A 204 19.26 4.71 -3.74
C ARG A 204 19.75 3.39 -3.19
N VAL A 205 19.12 2.31 -3.63
CA VAL A 205 19.59 0.94 -3.38
C VAL A 205 19.75 0.21 -4.70
N SER A 206 20.29 -1.00 -4.66
CA SER A 206 20.43 -1.82 -5.85
C SER A 206 20.21 -3.29 -5.56
N VAL A 207 19.75 -4.01 -6.58
CA VAL A 207 19.75 -5.46 -6.64
C VAL A 207 20.60 -5.91 -7.83
N ASP A 208 21.22 -7.08 -7.69
CA ASP A 208 21.95 -7.69 -8.78
C ASP A 208 20.98 -8.63 -9.52
N LEU A 209 20.81 -8.40 -10.82
CA LEU A 209 20.12 -9.29 -11.75
C LEU A 209 21.17 -9.95 -12.67
N PRO A 210 20.82 -11.00 -13.43
CA PRO A 210 21.78 -11.69 -14.28
C PRO A 210 22.52 -10.73 -15.23
N GLY A 211 23.84 -10.66 -15.05
CA GLY A 211 24.76 -9.84 -15.83
C GLY A 211 24.70 -8.33 -15.59
N ARG A 212 23.88 -7.83 -14.65
CA ARG A 212 23.72 -6.38 -14.45
C ARG A 212 23.22 -6.00 -13.05
N ARG A 213 23.53 -4.77 -12.65
CA ARG A 213 22.98 -4.16 -11.44
C ARG A 213 21.81 -3.26 -11.79
N VAL A 214 20.69 -3.42 -11.09
CA VAL A 214 19.52 -2.54 -11.21
C VAL A 214 19.45 -1.63 -10.00
N HIS A 215 19.42 -0.32 -10.27
CA HIS A 215 19.28 0.71 -9.26
C HIS A 215 17.80 0.99 -8.97
N ILE A 216 17.49 1.29 -7.71
CA ILE A 216 16.13 1.50 -7.23
C ILE A 216 16.09 2.83 -6.47
N GLY A 217 15.19 3.72 -6.89
CA GLY A 217 14.86 4.94 -6.17
C GLY A 217 13.77 4.67 -5.14
N VAL A 218 13.85 5.38 -4.02
CA VAL A 218 12.84 5.26 -2.96
C VAL A 218 12.00 6.52 -2.89
N TRP A 219 10.69 6.32 -2.92
CA TRP A 219 9.67 7.35 -2.80
C TRP A 219 8.82 7.09 -1.55
N CYS A 220 8.18 8.12 -1.00
CA CYS A 220 7.32 8.03 0.16
C CYS A 220 6.03 8.81 -0.05
N SER A 221 4.91 8.15 0.23
CA SER A 221 3.60 8.78 0.41
C SER A 221 3.18 8.70 1.89
N GLN A 222 2.49 9.72 2.37
CA GLN A 222 1.95 9.72 3.74
C GLN A 222 0.49 9.27 3.72
N VAL A 223 0.16 8.22 4.47
CA VAL A 223 -1.20 7.72 4.68
C VAL A 223 -1.60 8.00 6.12
N GLY A 224 -2.13 9.20 6.39
CA GLY A 224 -2.22 9.68 7.76
C GLY A 224 -0.82 9.75 8.38
N ARG A 225 -0.57 8.96 9.41
CA ARG A 225 0.75 8.82 10.05
C ARG A 225 1.60 7.66 9.54
N VAL A 226 1.07 6.82 8.65
CA VAL A 226 1.78 5.66 8.11
C VAL A 226 2.58 6.07 6.88
N GLN A 227 3.86 5.74 6.85
CA GLN A 227 4.72 5.96 5.69
C GLN A 227 4.57 4.78 4.72
N LEU A 228 4.21 5.05 3.47
CA LEU A 228 4.22 4.08 2.39
C LEU A 228 5.44 4.33 1.50
N TYR A 229 6.42 3.42 1.57
CA TYR A 229 7.61 3.47 0.72
C TYR A 229 7.37 2.73 -0.59
N LEU A 230 7.68 3.39 -1.71
CA LEU A 230 7.44 2.89 -3.05
C LEU A 230 8.75 2.87 -3.84
N LEU A 231 9.04 1.72 -4.43
CA LEU A 231 10.28 1.46 -5.15
C LEU A 231 10.11 1.74 -6.64
N ASP A 232 11.07 2.44 -7.22
CA ASP A 232 11.04 2.85 -8.63
C ASP A 232 12.34 2.48 -9.34
N THR A 233 12.25 1.71 -10.43
CA THR A 233 13.40 1.39 -11.28
C THR A 233 13.51 2.32 -12.49
N ASN A 234 12.61 3.31 -12.66
CA ASN A 234 12.67 4.30 -13.73
C ASN A 234 13.76 5.35 -13.52
N LEU A 235 15.00 4.89 -13.47
CA LEU A 235 16.17 5.70 -13.26
C LEU A 235 16.99 5.78 -14.55
N PRO A 236 17.53 6.96 -14.92
CA PRO A 236 18.37 7.12 -16.11
C PRO A 236 19.57 6.15 -16.15
N GLU A 237 20.07 5.73 -15.00
CA GLU A 237 21.19 4.80 -14.84
C GLU A 237 20.84 3.36 -15.22
N ASN A 238 19.56 2.99 -15.18
CA ASN A 238 19.11 1.65 -15.59
C ASN A 238 18.90 1.59 -17.10
N ALA A 239 19.06 0.39 -17.67
CA ALA A 239 18.65 0.10 -19.04
C ALA A 239 17.12 0.19 -19.18
N GLU A 240 16.63 0.47 -20.39
CA GLU A 240 15.20 0.67 -20.66
C GLU A 240 14.32 -0.49 -20.17
N HIS A 241 14.71 -1.73 -20.46
CA HIS A 241 13.99 -2.92 -20.02
C HIS A 241 13.99 -3.14 -18.50
N ASP A 242 14.93 -2.53 -17.75
CA ASP A 242 14.96 -2.56 -16.28
C ASP A 242 14.15 -1.41 -15.68
N ARG A 243 14.08 -0.27 -16.36
CA ARG A 243 13.13 0.80 -16.02
C ARG A 243 11.71 0.30 -16.12
N ASP A 244 11.43 -0.62 -17.04
CA ASP A 244 10.07 -1.13 -17.23
C ASP A 244 9.58 -2.10 -16.15
N ILE A 245 10.46 -2.52 -15.24
CA ILE A 245 10.06 -3.35 -14.08
C ILE A 245 8.97 -2.63 -13.25
N THR A 246 9.05 -1.31 -13.09
CA THR A 246 8.03 -0.51 -12.39
C THR A 246 7.12 0.27 -13.36
N ARG A 247 6.93 -0.21 -14.59
CA ARG A 247 6.03 0.45 -15.55
C ARG A 247 4.56 0.15 -15.26
N ASN A 248 4.19 -1.13 -15.23
CA ASN A 248 2.81 -1.58 -15.13
C ASN A 248 2.62 -2.58 -13.99
N LEU A 249 1.47 -2.50 -13.33
CA LEU A 249 1.00 -3.51 -12.39
C LEU A 249 0.47 -4.72 -13.17
N TYR A 250 0.94 -5.92 -12.82
CA TYR A 250 0.41 -7.21 -13.29
C TYR A 250 0.47 -7.52 -14.79
N LEU A 251 1.04 -6.63 -15.59
CA LEU A 251 1.35 -6.89 -17.00
C LEU A 251 2.76 -7.45 -17.15
N GLY A 252 2.92 -8.32 -18.14
CA GLY A 252 4.17 -9.00 -18.47
C GLY A 252 4.08 -10.51 -18.30
N ASP A 253 5.16 -11.18 -18.67
CA ASP A 253 5.33 -12.62 -18.52
C ASP A 253 5.92 -12.98 -17.15
N ASN A 254 6.16 -14.27 -16.92
CA ASN A 254 6.78 -14.77 -15.69
C ASN A 254 8.15 -14.14 -15.41
N ASP A 255 8.89 -13.76 -16.45
CA ASP A 255 10.20 -13.14 -16.31
C ASP A 255 10.08 -11.70 -15.79
N MET A 256 9.12 -10.91 -16.29
CA MET A 256 8.80 -9.61 -15.69
C MET A 256 8.29 -9.75 -14.24
N ARG A 257 7.42 -10.75 -13.97
CA ARG A 257 6.88 -10.99 -12.63
C ARG A 257 7.98 -11.28 -11.61
N VAL A 258 8.89 -12.22 -11.89
CA VAL A 258 9.98 -12.53 -10.95
C VAL A 258 10.88 -11.31 -10.71
N ARG A 259 11.14 -10.48 -11.75
CA ARG A 259 11.88 -9.23 -11.60
C ARG A 259 11.16 -8.27 -10.65
N GLN A 260 9.86 -8.05 -10.81
CA GLN A 260 9.06 -7.22 -9.91
C GLN A 260 9.10 -7.72 -8.47
N GLU A 261 8.97 -9.02 -8.26
CA GLU A 261 9.02 -9.63 -6.92
C GLU A 261 10.40 -9.54 -6.28
N ILE A 262 11.49 -9.60 -7.06
CA ILE A 262 12.85 -9.33 -6.58
C ILE A 262 12.99 -7.88 -6.12
N ILE A 263 12.51 -6.91 -6.92
CA ILE A 263 12.54 -5.49 -6.54
C ILE A 263 11.71 -5.28 -5.27
N LEU A 264 10.48 -5.80 -5.20
CA LEU A 264 9.60 -5.65 -4.05
C LEU A 264 10.18 -6.29 -2.78
N GLY A 265 10.60 -7.55 -2.88
CA GLY A 265 11.09 -8.33 -1.74
C GLY A 265 12.49 -7.91 -1.31
N ILE A 266 13.48 -8.15 -2.16
CA ILE A 266 14.90 -7.90 -1.84
C ILE A 266 15.16 -6.39 -1.83
N GLY A 267 14.75 -5.68 -2.88
CA GLY A 267 14.93 -4.23 -2.98
C GLY A 267 14.23 -3.49 -1.84
N GLY A 268 13.04 -3.93 -1.43
CA GLY A 268 12.31 -3.34 -0.30
C GLY A 268 13.02 -3.50 1.05
N VAL A 269 13.56 -4.68 1.35
CA VAL A 269 14.35 -4.87 2.59
C VAL A 269 15.61 -4.01 2.56
N ARG A 270 16.32 -3.95 1.43
CA ARG A 270 17.51 -3.10 1.27
C ARG A 270 17.18 -1.62 1.40
N ALA A 271 16.04 -1.17 0.86
CA ALA A 271 15.57 0.20 0.99
C ALA A 271 15.31 0.57 2.45
N LEU A 272 14.59 -0.28 3.20
CA LEU A 272 14.36 -0.06 4.63
C LEU A 272 15.67 0.00 5.41
N ALA A 273 16.60 -0.93 5.15
CA ALA A 273 17.92 -0.94 5.80
C ALA A 273 18.74 0.33 5.49
N ALA A 274 18.75 0.78 4.23
CA ALA A 274 19.45 2.00 3.82
C ALA A 274 18.89 3.28 4.47
N MET A 275 17.61 3.26 4.86
CA MET A 275 16.96 4.34 5.60
C MET A 275 17.08 4.18 7.13
N GLY A 276 17.77 3.15 7.64
CA GLY A 276 17.87 2.86 9.07
C GLY A 276 16.56 2.35 9.70
N ILE A 277 15.64 1.84 8.89
CA ILE A 277 14.35 1.29 9.33
C ILE A 277 14.52 -0.21 9.54
N GLU A 278 14.38 -0.66 10.78
CA GLU A 278 14.51 -2.07 11.16
C GLU A 278 13.17 -2.62 11.71
N PRO A 279 12.29 -3.15 10.85
CA PRO A 279 11.01 -3.69 11.30
C PRO A 279 11.18 -4.91 12.20
N THR A 280 10.39 -4.96 13.27
CA THR A 280 10.28 -6.12 14.13
C THR A 280 9.52 -7.26 13.45
N VAL A 281 8.51 -6.91 12.66
CA VAL A 281 7.64 -7.83 11.91
C VAL A 281 7.61 -7.38 10.45
N CYS A 282 7.68 -8.32 9.52
CA CYS A 282 7.36 -8.08 8.12
C CYS A 282 6.20 -8.98 7.70
N HIS A 283 5.17 -8.35 7.14
CA HIS A 283 3.96 -9.00 6.67
C HIS A 283 3.98 -9.04 5.14
N MET A 284 3.92 -10.24 4.58
CA MET A 284 3.75 -10.50 3.15
C MET A 284 2.26 -10.63 2.84
N ASN A 285 1.74 -9.67 2.06
CA ASN A 285 0.38 -9.69 1.56
C ASN A 285 0.35 -10.43 0.22
N GLU A 286 0.02 -11.72 0.25
CA GLU A 286 0.22 -12.69 -0.83
C GLU A 286 1.71 -12.99 -1.13
N GLY A 287 1.96 -13.99 -1.99
CA GLY A 287 3.29 -14.52 -2.30
C GLY A 287 4.25 -13.54 -2.99
N HIS A 288 3.77 -12.44 -3.57
CA HIS A 288 4.57 -11.50 -4.37
C HIS A 288 5.77 -10.90 -3.62
N ALA A 289 5.71 -10.84 -2.29
CA ALA A 289 6.77 -10.30 -1.46
C ALA A 289 7.66 -11.39 -0.83
N ALA A 290 7.53 -12.67 -1.19
CA ALA A 290 8.17 -13.77 -0.46
C ALA A 290 9.71 -13.69 -0.43
N PHE A 291 10.34 -13.08 -1.45
CA PHE A 291 11.79 -12.85 -1.46
C PHE A 291 12.27 -11.88 -0.36
N MET A 292 11.39 -11.07 0.23
CA MET A 292 11.66 -10.27 1.43
C MET A 292 12.20 -11.15 2.57
N ALA A 293 11.61 -12.32 2.77
CA ALA A 293 12.02 -13.23 3.84
C ALA A 293 13.43 -13.80 3.62
N LEU A 294 13.81 -14.01 2.35
CA LEU A 294 15.17 -14.43 1.99
C LEU A 294 16.19 -13.33 2.28
N GLU A 295 15.95 -12.09 1.88
CA GLU A 295 16.91 -10.99 2.12
C GLU A 295 17.06 -10.69 3.62
N ARG A 296 15.97 -10.77 4.41
CA ARG A 296 16.07 -10.67 5.88
C ARG A 296 16.90 -11.80 6.47
N THR A 297 16.72 -13.03 5.98
CA THR A 297 17.51 -14.19 6.39
C THR A 297 18.99 -13.99 6.05
N ARG A 298 19.29 -13.55 4.82
CA ARG A 298 20.65 -13.25 4.35
C ARG A 298 21.34 -12.21 5.22
N LEU A 299 20.66 -11.09 5.51
CA LEU A 299 21.19 -10.01 6.34
C LEU A 299 21.48 -10.46 7.78
N LEU A 300 20.57 -11.23 8.40
CA LEU A 300 20.79 -11.72 9.76
C LEU A 300 21.93 -12.76 9.80
N ARG A 301 21.98 -13.62 8.79
CA ARG A 301 23.05 -14.61 8.61
C ARG A 301 24.42 -13.94 8.54
N GLU A 302 24.56 -12.93 7.68
CA GLU A 302 25.80 -12.16 7.53
C GLU A 302 26.18 -11.45 8.84
N LYS A 303 25.22 -10.73 9.44
CA LYS A 303 25.43 -9.95 10.68
C LYS A 303 25.90 -10.80 11.86
N HIS A 304 25.43 -12.04 11.97
CA HIS A 304 25.69 -12.91 13.12
C HIS A 304 26.48 -14.19 12.77
N SER A 305 26.96 -14.33 11.53
CA SER A 305 27.70 -15.50 11.05
C SER A 305 26.97 -16.83 11.32
N LEU A 306 25.66 -16.87 11.08
CA LEU A 306 24.81 -18.03 11.33
C LEU A 306 24.80 -19.00 10.14
N SER A 307 24.34 -20.24 10.35
CA SER A 307 23.90 -21.08 9.23
C SER A 307 22.58 -20.57 8.64
N PHE A 308 22.23 -21.03 7.43
CA PHE A 308 20.93 -20.70 6.83
C PHE A 308 19.77 -21.08 7.75
N ASP A 309 19.76 -22.30 8.29
CA ASP A 309 18.66 -22.77 9.14
C ASP A 309 18.53 -21.99 10.44
N GLN A 310 19.66 -21.62 11.06
CA GLN A 310 19.66 -20.78 12.25
C GLN A 310 19.10 -19.38 11.96
N ALA A 311 19.54 -18.76 10.86
CA ALA A 311 19.05 -17.45 10.45
C ALA A 311 17.56 -17.49 10.03
N ARG A 312 17.14 -18.55 9.32
CA ARG A 312 15.75 -18.77 8.91
C ARG A 312 14.85 -18.91 10.14
N GLU A 313 15.21 -19.74 11.11
CA GLU A 313 14.42 -19.92 12.33
C GLU A 313 14.31 -18.61 13.13
N ALA A 314 15.42 -17.88 13.27
CA ALA A 314 15.44 -16.61 13.98
C ALA A 314 14.55 -15.55 13.29
N THR A 315 14.62 -15.43 11.96
CA THR A 315 13.84 -14.45 11.20
C THR A 315 12.37 -14.82 11.02
N ALA A 316 12.04 -16.11 10.90
CA ALA A 316 10.67 -16.60 10.69
C ALA A 316 9.69 -16.13 11.78
N SER A 317 10.18 -15.95 13.02
CA SER A 317 9.41 -15.40 14.14
C SER A 317 8.87 -13.98 13.88
N GLY A 318 9.54 -13.21 13.01
CA GLY A 318 9.15 -11.88 12.58
C GLY A 318 8.53 -11.85 11.17
N HIS A 319 8.09 -12.99 10.63
CA HIS A 319 7.46 -13.11 9.31
C HIS A 319 6.00 -13.56 9.44
N VAL A 320 5.12 -12.82 8.78
CA VAL A 320 3.68 -13.10 8.68
C VAL A 320 3.30 -13.22 7.21
N PHE A 321 2.59 -14.28 6.83
CA PHE A 321 2.09 -14.50 5.48
C PHE A 321 0.56 -14.55 5.45
N THR A 322 -0.07 -13.69 4.66
CA THR A 322 -1.50 -13.83 4.33
C THR A 322 -1.65 -14.37 2.91
N THR A 323 -2.43 -15.44 2.75
CA THR A 323 -2.86 -15.93 1.44
C THR A 323 -4.32 -15.51 1.18
N HIS A 324 -4.58 -14.97 -0.01
CA HIS A 324 -5.90 -14.53 -0.49
C HIS A 324 -6.48 -15.48 -1.53
N THR A 325 -5.61 -16.20 -2.23
CA THR A 325 -6.00 -17.05 -3.34
C THR A 325 -6.58 -18.40 -2.88
N PRO A 326 -7.85 -18.71 -3.20
CA PRO A 326 -8.50 -19.95 -2.78
C PRO A 326 -8.26 -21.12 -3.75
N VAL A 327 -7.53 -20.90 -4.86
CA VAL A 327 -7.31 -21.88 -5.93
C VAL A 327 -5.86 -21.88 -6.43
N PRO A 328 -5.20 -23.03 -6.63
CA PRO A 328 -3.79 -23.08 -7.00
C PRO A 328 -3.40 -22.31 -8.28
N ALA A 329 -4.34 -22.11 -9.22
CA ALA A 329 -4.11 -21.43 -10.49
C ALA A 329 -3.85 -19.91 -10.35
N GLY A 330 -4.26 -19.30 -9.23
CA GLY A 330 -4.04 -17.87 -8.97
C GLY A 330 -2.76 -17.58 -8.18
N ILE A 331 -1.82 -18.54 -8.13
CA ILE A 331 -0.59 -18.45 -7.33
C ILE A 331 0.59 -18.40 -8.27
N ASP A 332 1.48 -17.45 -8.05
CA ASP A 332 2.70 -17.34 -8.83
C ASP A 332 3.57 -18.59 -8.65
N ARG A 333 3.85 -19.23 -9.78
CA ARG A 333 4.71 -20.40 -9.92
C ARG A 333 5.69 -20.15 -11.05
N PHE A 334 6.98 -20.19 -10.73
CA PHE A 334 8.05 -19.97 -11.70
C PHE A 334 8.68 -21.31 -12.10
N ALA A 335 9.04 -21.42 -13.39
CA ALA A 335 9.81 -22.58 -13.84
C ALA A 335 11.16 -22.63 -13.10
N PRO A 336 11.67 -23.82 -12.72
CA PRO A 336 12.94 -23.93 -11.99
C PRO A 336 14.10 -23.25 -12.73
N SER A 337 14.14 -23.35 -14.07
CA SER A 337 15.16 -22.70 -14.91
C SER A 337 15.14 -21.17 -14.79
N LEU A 338 13.95 -20.56 -14.68
CA LEU A 338 13.81 -19.11 -14.51
C LEU A 338 14.36 -18.68 -13.15
N VAL A 339 14.04 -19.43 -12.10
CA VAL A 339 14.53 -19.14 -10.74
C VAL A 339 16.05 -19.32 -10.68
N THR A 340 16.58 -20.41 -11.26
CA THR A 340 18.03 -20.61 -11.39
C THR A 340 18.71 -19.43 -12.08
N HIS A 341 18.13 -18.94 -13.18
CA HIS A 341 18.68 -17.80 -13.90
C HIS A 341 18.88 -16.58 -13.00
N TYR A 342 17.87 -16.20 -12.21
CA TYR A 342 17.95 -15.02 -11.34
C TYR A 342 18.71 -15.23 -10.03
N PHE A 343 18.76 -16.47 -9.51
CA PHE A 343 19.25 -16.74 -8.16
C PHE A 343 20.54 -17.57 -8.11
N GLN A 344 21.16 -17.89 -9.26
CA GLN A 344 22.42 -18.67 -9.33
C GLN A 344 23.54 -18.10 -8.43
N ASP A 345 23.66 -16.78 -8.32
CA ASP A 345 24.73 -16.15 -7.52
C ASP A 345 24.23 -15.71 -6.14
N TYR A 346 22.90 -15.68 -5.95
CA TYR A 346 22.28 -15.25 -4.71
C TYR A 346 22.17 -16.38 -3.68
N HIS A 347 21.99 -17.64 -4.12
CA HIS A 347 21.87 -18.77 -3.20
C HIS A 347 23.10 -18.95 -2.29
N ASP A 348 24.30 -18.62 -2.79
CA ASP A 348 25.56 -18.76 -2.04
C ASP A 348 25.60 -17.76 -0.88
N GLN A 349 25.00 -16.58 -1.07
CA GLN A 349 24.88 -15.57 -0.03
C GLN A 349 23.94 -16.01 1.10
N LEU A 350 23.02 -16.93 0.82
CA LEU A 350 22.19 -17.60 1.83
C LEU A 350 22.93 -18.78 2.49
N GLY A 351 24.04 -19.25 1.92
CA GLY A 351 24.72 -20.47 2.36
C GLY A 351 23.99 -21.74 1.93
N LEU A 352 23.30 -21.69 0.79
CA LEU A 352 22.60 -22.81 0.17
C LEU A 352 23.24 -23.14 -1.18
N ASP A 353 23.15 -24.40 -1.59
CA ASP A 353 23.30 -24.75 -3.01
C ASP A 353 22.00 -24.46 -3.77
N LEU A 354 22.06 -24.54 -5.10
CA LEU A 354 20.91 -24.27 -5.96
C LEU A 354 19.72 -25.20 -5.70
N GLU A 355 19.96 -26.48 -5.44
CA GLU A 355 18.88 -27.44 -5.15
C GLU A 355 18.20 -27.13 -3.81
N GLY A 356 18.98 -26.78 -2.77
CA GLY A 356 18.48 -26.33 -1.49
C GLY A 356 17.65 -25.04 -1.60
N PHE A 357 18.09 -24.11 -2.46
CA PHE A 357 17.31 -22.91 -2.76
C PHE A 357 15.97 -23.26 -3.43
N LEU A 358 16.00 -24.05 -4.52
CA LEU A 358 14.79 -24.42 -5.27
C LEU A 358 13.80 -25.22 -4.39
N ALA A 359 14.30 -26.05 -3.48
CA ALA A 359 13.50 -26.79 -2.51
C ALA A 359 12.62 -25.89 -1.62
N LEU A 360 13.00 -24.63 -1.38
CA LEU A 360 12.21 -23.68 -0.60
C LEU A 360 10.87 -23.33 -1.28
N GLY A 361 10.78 -23.45 -2.60
CA GLY A 361 9.56 -23.20 -3.37
C GLY A 361 8.75 -24.45 -3.72
N ARG A 362 9.20 -25.65 -3.33
CA ARG A 362 8.57 -26.94 -3.70
C ARG A 362 7.66 -27.46 -2.59
N GLU A 363 6.46 -27.94 -2.95
CA GLU A 363 5.62 -28.69 -2.01
C GLU A 363 6.24 -30.07 -1.79
N ASN A 364 6.57 -30.77 -2.87
CA ASN A 364 7.29 -32.03 -2.87
C ASN A 364 8.76 -31.79 -3.17
N VAL A 365 9.57 -31.68 -2.11
CA VAL A 365 11.01 -31.41 -2.21
C VAL A 365 11.77 -32.45 -3.05
N ALA A 366 11.23 -33.68 -3.18
CA ALA A 366 11.83 -34.73 -3.99
C ALA A 366 11.56 -34.57 -5.51
N ASP A 367 10.53 -33.82 -5.91
CA ASP A 367 10.22 -33.56 -7.31
C ASP A 367 11.03 -32.35 -7.82
N LYS A 368 12.14 -32.63 -8.50
CA LYS A 368 13.01 -31.58 -9.03
C LYS A 368 12.40 -30.80 -10.19
N SER A 369 11.35 -31.32 -10.82
CA SER A 369 10.64 -30.67 -11.92
C SER A 369 9.53 -29.73 -11.44
N GLU A 370 9.16 -29.79 -10.16
CA GLU A 370 8.12 -28.95 -9.60
C GLU A 370 8.48 -27.46 -9.70
N SER A 371 7.56 -26.66 -10.22
CA SER A 371 7.68 -25.20 -10.29
C SER A 371 7.84 -24.59 -8.90
N PHE A 372 8.67 -23.55 -8.82
CA PHE A 372 8.91 -22.80 -7.61
C PHE A 372 7.69 -21.94 -7.26
N SER A 373 6.97 -22.30 -6.20
CA SER A 373 5.80 -21.58 -5.72
C SER A 373 6.16 -20.51 -4.70
N MET A 374 5.72 -19.29 -4.96
CA MET A 374 5.96 -18.16 -4.05
C MET A 374 5.17 -18.27 -2.75
N ALA A 375 3.97 -18.88 -2.78
CA ALA A 375 3.23 -19.17 -1.57
C ALA A 375 3.92 -20.23 -0.70
N VAL A 376 4.51 -21.26 -1.30
CA VAL A 376 5.28 -22.28 -0.56
C VAL A 376 6.52 -21.64 0.07
N LEU A 377 7.25 -20.81 -0.68
CA LEU A 377 8.37 -20.04 -0.14
C LEU A 377 7.93 -19.19 1.06
N ALA A 378 6.85 -18.41 0.92
CA ALA A 378 6.34 -17.56 1.98
C ALA A 378 5.96 -18.36 3.23
N ILE A 379 5.27 -19.50 3.06
CA ILE A 379 4.89 -20.40 4.14
C ILE A 379 6.12 -20.97 4.85
N ARG A 380 7.09 -21.52 4.11
CA ARG A 380 8.29 -22.15 4.70
C ARG A 380 9.20 -21.16 5.42
N MET A 381 9.14 -19.88 5.03
CA MET A 381 9.94 -18.81 5.62
C MET A 381 9.20 -18.04 6.73
N SER A 382 7.95 -18.39 7.04
CA SER A 382 7.12 -17.69 8.04
C SER A 382 6.77 -18.56 9.23
N ARG A 383 6.61 -17.92 10.40
CA ARG A 383 6.03 -18.59 11.57
C ARG A 383 4.51 -18.43 11.65
N PHE A 384 3.98 -17.37 11.06
CA PHE A 384 2.56 -17.08 11.06
C PHE A 384 2.02 -17.08 9.63
N ALA A 385 0.96 -17.86 9.41
CA ALA A 385 0.25 -17.89 8.14
C ALA A 385 -1.26 -17.84 8.39
N ASN A 386 -2.00 -17.06 7.59
CA ASN A 386 -3.45 -16.97 7.70
C ASN A 386 -4.15 -16.86 6.35
N GLY A 387 -5.34 -17.43 6.29
CA GLY A 387 -6.34 -17.06 5.29
C GLY A 387 -7.10 -15.79 5.67
N VAL A 388 -7.99 -15.35 4.78
CA VAL A 388 -8.68 -14.05 4.85
C VAL A 388 -10.13 -14.13 5.34
N SER A 389 -10.56 -15.33 5.72
CA SER A 389 -11.83 -15.62 6.38
C SER A 389 -11.75 -16.99 7.05
N ARG A 390 -12.67 -17.29 7.97
CA ARG A 390 -12.74 -18.60 8.63
C ARG A 390 -12.84 -19.76 7.64
N LEU A 391 -13.65 -19.60 6.59
CA LEU A 391 -13.78 -20.61 5.54
C LEU A 391 -12.50 -20.68 4.70
N HIS A 392 -11.91 -19.53 4.36
CA HIS A 392 -10.67 -19.49 3.60
C HIS A 392 -9.54 -20.22 4.33
N GLY A 393 -9.35 -19.98 5.64
CA GLY A 393 -8.35 -20.70 6.43
C GLY A 393 -8.50 -22.23 6.35
N ARG A 394 -9.75 -22.73 6.38
CA ARG A 394 -10.01 -24.17 6.17
C ARG A 394 -9.61 -24.64 4.77
N VAL A 395 -9.92 -23.86 3.73
CA VAL A 395 -9.55 -24.15 2.34
C VAL A 395 -8.03 -24.17 2.18
N SER A 396 -7.34 -23.14 2.67
CA SER A 396 -5.87 -23.01 2.62
C SER A 396 -5.16 -24.17 3.31
N ARG A 397 -5.65 -24.64 4.47
CA ARG A 397 -5.11 -25.85 5.13
C ARG A 397 -5.22 -27.11 4.27
N GLY A 398 -6.25 -27.20 3.43
CA GLY A 398 -6.40 -28.28 2.46
C GLY A 398 -5.42 -28.16 1.29
N MET A 399 -5.30 -26.95 0.72
CA MET A 399 -4.39 -26.66 -0.40
C MET A 399 -2.93 -26.96 -0.06
N TRP A 400 -2.49 -26.54 1.12
CA TRP A 400 -1.07 -26.58 1.51
C TRP A 400 -0.68 -27.78 2.38
N LYS A 401 -1.56 -28.78 2.49
CA LYS A 401 -1.33 -29.96 3.33
C LYS A 401 -0.03 -30.68 2.99
N ASN A 402 0.34 -30.72 1.70
CA ASN A 402 1.51 -31.46 1.24
C ASN A 402 2.84 -30.87 1.74
N ILE A 403 2.85 -29.61 2.20
CA ILE A 403 4.01 -29.00 2.87
C ILE A 403 4.31 -29.69 4.22
N TRP A 404 3.28 -30.26 4.87
CA TRP A 404 3.39 -30.99 6.14
C TRP A 404 2.89 -32.44 6.01
N PRO A 405 3.67 -33.33 5.38
CA PRO A 405 3.31 -34.74 5.25
C PRO A 405 2.99 -35.37 6.62
N GLY A 406 1.91 -36.14 6.68
CA GLY A 406 1.46 -36.81 7.91
C GLY A 406 0.74 -35.91 8.94
N THR A 407 0.66 -34.59 8.72
CA THR A 407 -0.08 -33.68 9.61
C THR A 407 -1.58 -33.72 9.28
N PRO A 408 -2.47 -33.90 10.27
CA PRO A 408 -3.91 -33.76 10.06
C PRO A 408 -4.26 -32.39 9.50
N ARG A 409 -5.26 -32.31 8.61
CA ARG A 409 -5.61 -31.05 7.92
C ARG A 409 -5.90 -29.91 8.90
N ASP A 410 -6.55 -30.19 10.03
CA ASP A 410 -6.91 -29.14 10.99
C ASP A 410 -5.74 -28.65 11.85
N ASP A 411 -4.65 -29.42 11.89
CA ASP A 411 -3.40 -29.09 12.60
C ASP A 411 -2.37 -28.38 11.70
N VAL A 412 -2.63 -28.28 10.39
CA VAL A 412 -1.84 -27.45 9.47
C VAL A 412 -1.83 -26.01 10.02
N PRO A 413 -0.65 -25.39 10.25
CA PRO A 413 -0.52 -24.14 11.00
C PRO A 413 -0.88 -22.91 10.16
N ILE A 414 -2.08 -22.92 9.56
CA ILE A 414 -2.66 -21.81 8.81
C ILE A 414 -3.96 -21.41 9.51
N GLY A 415 -3.96 -20.22 10.10
CA GLY A 415 -5.10 -19.63 10.77
C GLY A 415 -6.02 -18.84 9.83
N HIS A 416 -6.77 -17.90 10.40
CA HIS A 416 -7.51 -16.91 9.63
C HIS A 416 -7.58 -15.57 10.36
N VAL A 417 -7.58 -14.50 9.58
CA VAL A 417 -7.96 -13.15 9.99
C VAL A 417 -8.99 -12.70 8.97
N THR A 418 -10.23 -12.47 9.41
CA THR A 418 -11.30 -12.07 8.50
C THR A 418 -11.05 -10.65 8.00
N ASN A 419 -11.04 -10.45 6.68
CA ASN A 419 -10.88 -9.12 6.09
C ASN A 419 -11.94 -8.15 6.61
N GLY A 420 -11.53 -6.89 6.76
CA GLY A 420 -12.42 -5.76 7.06
C GLY A 420 -12.16 -4.64 6.06
N VAL A 421 -13.02 -3.61 6.13
CA VAL A 421 -12.86 -2.39 5.34
C VAL A 421 -12.73 -1.19 6.28
N HIS A 422 -12.01 -0.15 5.86
CA HIS A 422 -11.83 1.05 6.68
C HIS A 422 -13.13 1.87 6.75
N ALA A 423 -13.86 1.81 7.88
CA ALA A 423 -15.20 2.37 8.02
C ALA A 423 -15.34 3.82 7.52
N SER A 424 -14.44 4.73 7.95
CA SER A 424 -14.49 6.14 7.54
C SER A 424 -14.18 6.37 6.06
N GLY A 425 -13.52 5.42 5.38
CA GLY A 425 -13.24 5.49 3.94
C GLY A 425 -14.37 4.95 3.06
N TRP A 426 -15.23 4.07 3.60
CA TRP A 426 -16.28 3.40 2.83
C TRP A 426 -17.69 3.88 3.14
N ILE A 427 -17.92 4.48 4.31
CA ILE A 427 -19.21 5.08 4.66
C ILE A 427 -19.32 6.46 3.99
N GLY A 428 -20.23 6.59 3.03
CA GLY A 428 -20.45 7.84 2.30
C GLY A 428 -20.94 8.98 3.20
N GLY A 429 -20.57 10.22 2.87
CA GLY A 429 -20.76 11.40 3.74
C GLY A 429 -22.18 11.62 4.27
N ARG A 430 -23.22 11.31 3.48
CA ARG A 430 -24.62 11.44 3.93
C ARG A 430 -24.95 10.48 5.08
N VAL A 431 -24.58 9.20 4.93
CA VAL A 431 -24.74 8.19 5.98
C VAL A 431 -23.87 8.54 7.18
N ALA A 432 -22.66 9.02 6.92
CA ALA A 432 -21.72 9.45 7.94
C ALA A 432 -22.33 10.56 8.82
N GLY A 433 -23.04 11.54 8.24
CA GLY A 433 -23.75 12.58 9.00
C GLY A 433 -24.90 12.05 9.87
N LEU A 434 -25.62 11.03 9.41
CA LEU A 434 -26.64 10.34 10.23
C LEU A 434 -25.98 9.63 11.42
N LEU A 435 -24.89 8.90 11.18
CA LEU A 435 -24.13 8.23 12.23
C LEU A 435 -23.51 9.23 13.21
N ASP A 436 -23.00 10.36 12.72
CA ASP A 436 -22.43 11.42 13.57
C ASP A 436 -23.51 12.01 14.50
N THR A 437 -24.75 12.13 14.01
CA THR A 437 -25.89 12.60 14.83
C THR A 437 -26.30 11.56 15.88
N ALA A 438 -26.34 10.28 15.50
CA ALA A 438 -26.81 9.20 16.37
C ALA A 438 -25.77 8.75 17.40
N THR A 439 -24.50 8.65 16.99
CA THR A 439 -23.42 8.02 17.77
C THR A 439 -22.33 9.01 18.19
N GLY A 440 -22.42 10.28 17.78
CA GLY A 440 -21.31 11.22 17.88
C GLY A 440 -20.16 10.78 16.98
N LYS A 441 -18.91 11.07 17.38
CA LYS A 441 -17.71 10.65 16.65
C LYS A 441 -17.20 9.25 17.01
N SER A 442 -17.86 8.57 17.95
CA SER A 442 -17.37 7.30 18.52
C SER A 442 -17.17 6.21 17.48
N TRP A 443 -18.08 6.09 16.51
CA TRP A 443 -17.98 5.08 15.43
C TRP A 443 -16.72 5.24 14.56
N ARG A 444 -16.16 6.46 14.48
CA ARG A 444 -14.93 6.75 13.73
C ARG A 444 -13.68 6.54 14.57
N GLU A 445 -13.75 6.93 15.84
CA GLU A 445 -12.62 6.94 16.77
C GLU A 445 -12.39 5.57 17.42
N ASN A 446 -13.46 4.80 17.63
CA ASN A 446 -13.48 3.48 18.27
C ASN A 446 -14.35 2.47 17.50
N PRO A 447 -14.11 2.22 16.20
CA PRO A 447 -14.94 1.33 15.38
C PRO A 447 -14.99 -0.12 15.88
N GLN A 448 -14.04 -0.53 16.72
CA GLN A 448 -13.98 -1.85 17.35
C GLN A 448 -14.86 -2.01 18.60
N ASP A 449 -15.38 -0.91 19.15
CA ASP A 449 -16.27 -0.97 20.31
C ASP A 449 -17.71 -1.14 19.83
N ASP A 450 -18.35 -2.27 20.16
CA ASP A 450 -19.75 -2.52 19.80
C ASP A 450 -20.68 -1.41 20.29
N ARG A 451 -20.35 -0.78 21.43
CA ARG A 451 -21.10 0.36 21.98
C ARG A 451 -21.03 1.60 21.11
N ALA A 452 -19.97 1.76 20.32
CA ALA A 452 -19.88 2.83 19.34
C ALA A 452 -20.93 2.68 18.23
N TRP A 453 -21.46 1.47 18.01
CA TRP A 453 -22.45 1.15 16.99
C TRP A 453 -23.87 0.95 17.53
N GLU A 454 -24.06 0.69 18.82
CA GLU A 454 -25.39 0.43 19.42
C GLU A 454 -26.43 1.49 19.04
N ARG A 455 -26.02 2.77 19.08
CA ARG A 455 -26.90 3.90 18.74
C ARG A 455 -27.11 4.12 17.25
N ALA A 456 -26.41 3.39 16.37
CA ALA A 456 -26.72 3.43 14.94
C ALA A 456 -28.14 2.93 14.64
N ALA A 457 -28.71 2.09 15.53
CA ALA A 457 -30.11 1.68 15.48
C ALA A 457 -31.10 2.82 15.81
N ASP A 458 -30.64 3.93 16.40
CA ASP A 458 -31.48 5.10 16.70
C ASP A 458 -31.78 5.94 15.44
N VAL A 459 -31.06 5.70 14.33
CA VAL A 459 -31.33 6.40 13.07
C VAL A 459 -32.67 5.92 12.52
N SER A 460 -33.60 6.85 12.29
CA SER A 460 -34.95 6.50 11.85
C SER A 460 -34.96 5.87 10.45
N ASP A 461 -35.89 4.94 10.21
CA ASP A 461 -36.11 4.34 8.89
C ASP A 461 -36.37 5.40 7.82
N ALA A 462 -37.05 6.50 8.19
CA ALA A 462 -37.34 7.61 7.30
C ALA A 462 -36.06 8.37 6.87
N ASP A 463 -35.16 8.66 7.82
CA ASP A 463 -33.90 9.34 7.54
C ASP A 463 -32.95 8.46 6.72
N LEU A 464 -32.88 7.16 7.05
CA LEU A 464 -32.11 6.18 6.27
C LEU A 464 -32.65 6.07 4.84
N TRP A 465 -33.97 6.00 4.68
CA TRP A 465 -34.60 5.94 3.36
C TRP A 465 -34.35 7.20 2.55
N GLN A 466 -34.52 8.38 3.15
CA GLN A 466 -34.23 9.67 2.52
C GLN A 466 -32.78 9.75 2.05
N CYS A 467 -31.81 9.41 2.92
CA CYS A 467 -30.39 9.37 2.59
C CYS A 467 -30.09 8.41 1.44
N ARG A 468 -30.76 7.24 1.40
CA ARG A 468 -30.63 6.27 0.30
C ARG A 468 -31.17 6.82 -1.03
N GLN A 469 -32.30 7.51 -1.00
CA GLN A 469 -32.92 8.10 -2.18
C GLN A 469 -32.07 9.22 -2.76
N GLU A 470 -31.52 10.08 -1.92
CA GLU A 470 -30.58 11.14 -2.32
C GLU A 470 -29.29 10.55 -2.92
N SER A 471 -28.73 9.51 -2.31
CA SER A 471 -27.54 8.83 -2.83
C SER A 471 -27.79 8.22 -4.21
N ARG A 472 -28.97 7.62 -4.43
CA ARG A 472 -29.39 7.11 -5.74
C ARG A 472 -29.56 8.24 -6.75
N GLN A 473 -30.14 9.36 -6.35
CA GLN A 473 -30.31 10.52 -7.21
C GLN A 473 -28.95 11.07 -7.67
N SER A 474 -27.98 11.21 -6.76
CA SER A 474 -26.61 11.63 -7.09
C SER A 474 -25.93 10.66 -8.06
N LEU A 475 -26.06 9.34 -7.86
CA LEU A 475 -25.53 8.34 -8.79
C LEU A 475 -26.14 8.47 -10.18
N VAL A 476 -27.47 8.62 -10.28
CA VAL A 476 -28.16 8.78 -11.58
C VAL A 476 -27.70 10.06 -12.28
N GLN A 477 -27.57 11.17 -11.56
CA GLN A 477 -27.06 12.43 -12.09
C GLN A 477 -25.63 12.30 -12.60
N TRP A 478 -24.75 11.67 -11.81
CA TRP A 478 -23.38 11.38 -12.20
C TRP A 478 -23.31 10.50 -13.46
N CYS A 479 -24.08 9.40 -13.53
CA CYS A 479 -24.13 8.54 -14.70
C CYS A 479 -24.58 9.28 -15.96
N ARG A 480 -25.62 10.13 -15.85
CA ARG A 480 -26.11 10.95 -16.97
C ARG A 480 -25.06 11.94 -17.45
N ALA A 481 -24.38 12.63 -16.53
CA ALA A 481 -23.27 13.53 -16.87
C ALA A 481 -22.13 12.77 -17.54
N ARG A 482 -21.70 11.64 -16.97
CA ARG A 482 -20.63 10.79 -17.51
C ARG A 482 -20.93 10.29 -18.92
N VAL A 483 -22.17 9.87 -19.20
CA VAL A 483 -22.60 9.43 -20.52
C VAL A 483 -22.59 10.60 -21.50
N ARG A 484 -23.15 11.75 -21.13
CA ARG A 484 -23.11 12.97 -21.95
C ARG A 484 -21.69 13.36 -22.30
N ASP A 485 -20.79 13.42 -21.32
CA ASP A 485 -19.40 13.84 -21.54
C ASP A 485 -18.65 12.84 -22.43
N ARG A 486 -18.94 11.53 -22.32
CA ARG A 486 -18.42 10.51 -23.24
C ARG A 486 -18.99 10.64 -24.66
N LEU A 487 -20.26 11.00 -24.82
CA LEU A 487 -20.87 11.24 -26.13
C LEU A 487 -20.27 12.48 -26.81
N ILE A 488 -20.09 13.56 -26.06
CA ILE A 488 -19.42 14.79 -26.55
C ILE A 488 -17.99 14.47 -26.97
N ALA A 489 -17.23 13.71 -26.17
CA ALA A 489 -15.87 13.28 -26.52
C ALA A 489 -15.83 12.39 -27.79
N ARG A 490 -16.95 11.79 -28.17
CA ARG A 490 -17.13 11.01 -29.41
C ARG A 490 -17.74 11.83 -30.56
N GLY A 491 -17.88 13.14 -30.40
CA GLY A 491 -18.35 14.06 -31.45
C GLY A 491 -19.87 14.25 -31.52
N ALA A 492 -20.63 13.80 -30.52
CA ALA A 492 -22.05 14.16 -30.44
C ALA A 492 -22.20 15.62 -30.01
N THR A 493 -23.06 16.38 -30.71
CA THR A 493 -23.37 17.79 -30.42
C THR A 493 -24.55 17.95 -29.49
#